data_AF-A0A960MZR3-F1
#
_entry.id   AF-A0A960MZR3-F1
#
_cell.length_a   1.000
_cell.length_b   1.000
_cell.length_c   1.000
_cell.angle_alpha   90.00
_cell.angle_beta   90.00
_cell.angle_gamma   90.00
#
_symmetry.space_group_name_H-M   'P 1'
#
loop_
_entity.id
_entity.type
_entity.pdbx_description
1 polymer ?
#
loop_
_entity_poly.entity_id
_entity_poly.type
_entity_poly.pdbx_seq_one_letter_code
_entity_poly.pdbx_strand_id
1 'polypeptide(L)'
;WIVNLASQEYFRVIGPFVKPARIIEPVFLSQMKADAEPEFVAVHAKVARGAYARWLIQERIEDPAKFDGFEGRDYTFAPDRSTIERPVFIKKLGGMP
;
A
#
# COMPACT_ATOMS: atom_id res chain seq x y z
N TRP A 1 -2.99 -15.26 3.64
CA TRP A 1 -2.95 -13.90 4.20
C TRP A 1 -4.13 -13.11 3.66
N ILE A 2 -4.53 -12.03 4.32
CA ILE A 2 -5.55 -11.09 3.86
C ILE A 2 -4.83 -9.78 3.59
N VAL A 3 -4.91 -9.31 2.35
CA VAL A 3 -4.35 -8.00 1.98
C VAL A 3 -5.42 -6.94 2.22
N ASN A 4 -5.22 -6.14 3.25
CA ASN A 4 -6.12 -5.04 3.59
C ASN A 4 -5.83 -3.81 2.73
N LEU A 5 -6.55 -3.70 1.62
CA LEU A 5 -6.55 -2.52 0.75
C LEU A 5 -7.80 -1.66 0.96
N ALA A 6 -8.59 -1.93 2.00
CA ALA A 6 -9.76 -1.15 2.34
C ALA A 6 -9.36 0.18 2.98
N SER A 7 -10.28 1.15 2.97
CA SER A 7 -10.14 2.32 3.84
C SER A 7 -10.28 1.91 5.31
N GLN A 8 -9.73 2.72 6.22
CA GLN A 8 -9.85 2.46 7.66
C GLN A 8 -11.29 2.40 8.15
N GLU A 9 -12.23 3.17 7.56
CA GLU A 9 -13.65 3.15 7.97
C GLU A 9 -14.26 1.74 7.79
N TYR A 10 -14.05 1.13 6.62
CA TYR A 10 -14.49 -0.25 6.36
C TYR A 10 -13.74 -1.27 7.21
N PHE A 11 -12.42 -1.11 7.36
CA PHE A 11 -11.62 -2.06 8.14
C PHE A 11 -11.94 -2.01 9.64
N ARG A 12 -12.36 -0.86 10.18
CA ARG A 12 -12.78 -0.76 11.59
C ARG A 12 -13.95 -1.68 11.92
N VAL A 13 -14.84 -1.90 10.95
CA VAL A 13 -16.01 -2.77 11.11
C VAL A 13 -15.62 -4.24 10.98
N ILE A 14 -14.72 -4.56 10.05
CA ILE A 14 -14.36 -5.95 9.71
C ILE A 14 -13.22 -6.48 10.59
N GLY A 15 -12.29 -5.63 11.00
CA GLY A 15 -11.07 -5.95 11.74
C GLY A 15 -11.29 -6.83 12.98
N PRO A 16 -12.31 -6.58 13.82
CA PRO A 16 -12.62 -7.45 14.97
C PRO A 16 -12.93 -8.91 14.61
N PHE A 17 -13.36 -9.17 13.37
CA PHE A 17 -13.73 -10.50 12.89
C PHE A 17 -12.60 -11.19 12.12
N VAL A 18 -11.45 -10.52 11.92
CA VAL A 18 -10.31 -11.05 11.18
C VAL A 18 -9.17 -11.40 12.14
N LYS A 19 -8.59 -12.60 11.97
CA LYS A 19 -7.42 -13.00 12.76
C LYS A 19 -6.20 -12.12 12.41
N PRO A 20 -5.62 -11.37 13.36
CA PRO A 20 -4.58 -10.37 13.09
C PRO A 20 -3.31 -10.94 12.45
N ALA A 21 -2.89 -12.16 12.85
CA ALA A 21 -1.66 -12.81 12.41
C ALA A 21 -1.61 -13.19 10.92
N ARG A 22 -2.57 -12.73 10.11
CA ARG A 22 -2.63 -12.98 8.67
C ARG A 22 -2.91 -11.73 7.85
N ILE A 23 -2.90 -10.53 8.45
CA ILE A 23 -3.26 -9.28 7.76
C ILE A 23 -2.00 -8.59 7.27
N ILE A 24 -2.00 -8.19 6.00
CA ILE A 24 -0.97 -7.34 5.42
C ILE A 24 -1.65 -6.05 4.98
N GLU A 25 -1.14 -4.91 5.44
CA GLU A 25 -1.70 -3.58 5.18
C GLU A 25 -0.69 -2.71 4.43
N PRO A 26 -0.69 -2.75 3.07
CA PRO A 26 0.13 -1.87 2.28
C PRO A 26 -0.21 -0.39 2.53
N VAL A 27 0.81 0.42 2.77
CA VAL A 27 0.68 1.86 3.01
C VAL A 27 1.20 2.63 1.81
N PHE A 28 0.42 3.59 1.35
CA PHE A 28 0.77 4.44 0.22
C PHE A 28 0.90 5.89 0.68
N LEU A 29 2.10 6.42 0.61
CA LEU A 29 2.44 7.82 0.92
C LEU A 29 2.77 8.57 -0.37
N SER A 30 2.76 9.89 -0.32
CA SER A 30 3.08 10.75 -1.46
C SER A 30 4.07 11.83 -1.06
N GLN A 31 5.12 11.99 -1.86
CA GLN A 31 6.02 13.12 -1.74
C GLN A 31 5.32 14.36 -2.31
N MET A 32 4.86 15.27 -1.44
CA MET A 32 4.10 16.46 -1.86
C MET A 32 4.96 17.69 -2.11
N LYS A 33 6.16 17.74 -1.50
CA LYS A 33 7.16 18.82 -1.67
C LYS A 33 8.54 18.18 -1.64
N ALA A 34 9.55 18.77 -2.28
CA ALA A 34 10.89 18.17 -2.36
C ALA A 34 11.51 17.92 -0.97
N ASP A 35 11.39 18.88 -0.06
CA ASP A 35 12.07 18.87 1.25
C ASP A 35 11.14 18.55 2.43
N ALA A 36 10.06 17.80 2.19
CA ALA A 36 9.11 17.40 3.22
C ALA A 36 9.08 15.89 3.43
N GLU A 37 8.55 15.43 4.55
CA GLU A 37 8.26 14.01 4.72
C GLU A 37 7.09 13.57 3.82
N PRO A 38 7.13 12.34 3.25
CA PRO A 38 6.00 11.77 2.53
C PRO A 38 4.77 11.67 3.43
N GLU A 39 3.62 12.10 2.92
CA GLU A 39 2.37 12.14 3.69
C GLU A 39 1.28 11.28 3.05
N PHE A 40 0.24 10.97 3.85
CA PHE A 40 -0.91 10.22 3.36
C PHE A 40 -1.87 11.14 2.61
N VAL A 41 -2.03 10.91 1.31
CA VAL A 41 -2.99 11.62 0.46
C VAL A 41 -4.11 10.66 0.05
N ALA A 42 -5.33 10.90 0.54
CA ALA A 42 -6.43 9.94 0.44
C ALA A 42 -6.78 9.54 -1.01
N VAL A 43 -6.77 10.49 -1.95
CA VAL A 43 -7.05 10.22 -3.38
C VAL A 43 -5.97 9.33 -3.97
N HIS A 44 -4.69 9.67 -3.76
CA HIS A 44 -3.57 8.86 -4.24
C HIS A 44 -3.60 7.46 -3.64
N ALA A 45 -3.84 7.35 -2.33
CA ALA A 45 -3.91 6.05 -1.66
C ALA A 45 -5.06 5.18 -2.19
N LYS A 46 -6.23 5.76 -2.50
CA LYS A 46 -7.35 5.02 -3.13
C LYS A 46 -6.95 4.49 -4.51
N VAL A 47 -6.33 5.34 -5.33
CA VAL A 47 -5.86 4.99 -6.67
C VAL A 47 -4.76 3.92 -6.61
N ALA A 48 -3.82 4.04 -5.66
CA ALA A 48 -2.74 3.10 -5.44
C ALA A 48 -3.23 1.74 -4.96
N ARG A 49 -4.18 1.70 -4.01
CA ARG A 49 -4.82 0.44 -3.55
C ARG A 49 -5.46 -0.34 -4.70
N GLY A 50 -6.17 0.34 -5.60
CA GLY A 50 -6.72 -0.29 -6.79
C GLY A 50 -5.64 -0.84 -7.74
N ALA A 51 -4.56 -0.09 -7.95
CA ALA A 51 -3.43 -0.53 -8.76
C ALA A 51 -2.70 -1.74 -8.14
N TYR A 52 -2.50 -1.72 -6.83
CA TYR A 52 -1.86 -2.80 -6.08
C TYR A 52 -2.69 -4.08 -6.12
N ALA A 53 -4.01 -3.98 -5.90
CA ALA A 53 -4.92 -5.11 -6.04
C ALA A 53 -4.86 -5.72 -7.45
N ARG A 54 -4.90 -4.85 -8.47
CA ARG A 54 -4.80 -5.27 -9.88
C ARG A 54 -3.47 -5.98 -10.14
N TRP A 55 -2.35 -5.42 -9.68
CA TRP A 55 -1.04 -6.01 -9.84
C TRP A 55 -0.93 -7.41 -9.21
N LEU A 56 -1.36 -7.56 -7.94
CA LEU A 56 -1.40 -8.87 -7.28
C LEU A 56 -2.15 -9.92 -8.10
N ILE A 57 -3.30 -9.55 -8.67
CA ILE A 57 -4.16 -10.44 -9.45
C ILE A 57 -3.52 -10.76 -10.81
N GLN A 58 -3.02 -9.75 -11.53
CA GLN A 58 -2.49 -9.91 -12.89
C GLN A 58 -1.19 -10.73 -12.87
N GLU A 59 -0.31 -10.46 -11.92
CA GLU A 59 0.98 -11.15 -11.78
C GLU A 59 0.87 -12.44 -10.94
N ARG A 60 -0.34 -12.78 -10.46
CA ARG A 60 -0.63 -13.98 -9.65
C ARG A 60 0.30 -14.13 -8.44
N ILE A 61 0.45 -13.04 -7.69
CA ILE A 61 1.37 -12.99 -6.56
C ILE A 61 0.66 -13.52 -5.32
N GLU A 62 1.13 -14.66 -4.83
CA GLU A 62 0.53 -15.36 -3.68
C GLU A 62 1.42 -15.33 -2.43
N ASP A 63 2.71 -15.04 -2.60
CA ASP A 63 3.71 -15.02 -1.54
C ASP A 63 3.91 -13.59 -0.98
N PRO A 64 3.63 -13.34 0.32
CA PRO A 64 3.90 -12.05 0.97
C PRO A 64 5.33 -11.55 0.83
N ALA A 65 6.32 -12.44 0.69
CA ALA A 65 7.71 -12.04 0.52
C ALA A 65 7.96 -11.30 -0.80
N LYS A 66 7.00 -11.30 -1.73
CA LYS A 66 7.06 -10.61 -3.03
C LYS A 66 6.21 -9.34 -3.08
N PHE A 67 5.53 -9.01 -1.99
CA PHE A 67 4.57 -7.90 -1.96
C PHE A 67 5.24 -6.53 -2.07
N ASP A 68 6.54 -6.44 -1.79
CA ASP A 68 7.38 -5.26 -1.96
C ASP A 68 7.69 -4.92 -3.44
N GLY A 69 7.49 -5.85 -4.37
CA GLY A 69 7.80 -5.68 -5.80
C GLY A 69 6.84 -4.79 -6.59
N PHE A 70 5.96 -4.03 -5.94
CA PHE A 70 5.01 -3.16 -6.61
C PHE A 70 5.67 -1.86 -7.10
N GLU A 71 5.64 -1.63 -8.42
CA GLU A 71 6.21 -0.44 -9.09
C GLU A 71 5.17 0.39 -9.88
N GLY A 72 3.88 0.21 -9.58
CA GLY A 72 2.81 0.88 -10.33
C GLY A 72 2.66 2.38 -9.97
N ARG A 73 2.40 3.23 -10.97
CA ARG A 73 2.00 4.65 -10.80
C ARG A 73 3.00 5.50 -9.99
N ASP A 74 4.29 5.38 -10.33
CA ASP A 74 5.39 6.15 -9.71
C ASP A 74 5.62 5.88 -8.22
N TYR A 75 5.08 4.77 -7.70
CA TYR A 75 5.36 4.29 -6.36
C TYR A 75 6.66 3.48 -6.33
N THR A 76 7.40 3.62 -5.23
CA THR A 76 8.59 2.82 -4.95
C THR A 76 8.53 2.32 -3.50
N PHE A 77 8.95 1.08 -3.28
CA PHE A 77 9.03 0.48 -1.95
C PHE A 77 10.05 1.21 -1.05
N ALA A 78 9.67 1.42 0.20
CA ALA A 78 10.48 2.11 1.22
C ALA A 78 10.90 1.10 2.30
N PRO A 79 12.03 0.38 2.12
CA PRO A 79 12.43 -0.71 3.02
C PRO A 79 12.57 -0.26 4.47
N ASP A 80 13.16 0.92 4.71
CA ASP A 80 13.41 1.45 6.05
C ASP A 80 12.13 1.82 6.82
N ARG A 81 10.99 1.89 6.13
CA ARG A 81 9.67 2.21 6.72
C ARG A 81 8.75 0.99 6.75
N SER A 82 9.22 -0.16 6.26
CA SER A 82 8.38 -1.30 5.94
C SER A 82 8.60 -2.48 6.89
N THR A 83 7.53 -3.23 7.09
CA THR A 83 7.60 -4.61 7.60
C THR A 83 6.87 -5.53 6.61
N ILE A 84 7.00 -6.86 6.77
CA ILE A 84 6.26 -7.83 5.96
C ILE A 84 4.74 -7.58 6.05
N GLU A 85 4.25 -7.21 7.24
CA GLU A 85 2.83 -6.96 7.50
C GLU A 85 2.40 -5.56 7.05
N ARG A 86 3.34 -4.65 6.84
CA ARG A 86 3.08 -3.25 6.50
C ARG A 86 4.09 -2.72 5.48
N PRO A 87 4.04 -3.18 4.22
CA PRO A 87 4.91 -2.65 3.19
C PRO A 87 4.51 -1.21 2.86
N VAL A 88 5.49 -0.31 2.86
CA VAL A 88 5.30 1.12 2.62
C VAL A 88 5.81 1.47 1.23
N PHE A 89 4.98 2.17 0.46
CA PHE A 89 5.30 2.67 -0.87
C PHE A 89 5.17 4.18 -0.91
N ILE A 90 6.13 4.85 -1.53
CA ILE A 90 6.17 6.31 -1.66
C ILE A 90 6.04 6.68 -3.13
N LYS A 91 5.04 7.51 -3.44
CA LYS A 91 4.88 8.12 -4.77
C LYS A 91 5.88 9.27 -4.92
N LYS A 92 6.59 9.30 -6.05
CA LYS A 92 7.52 10.40 -6.38
C LYS A 92 6.79 11.74 -6.56
N LEU A 93 7.49 12.82 -6.25
CA LEU A 93 7.01 14.19 -6.47
C LEU A 93 6.76 14.42 -7.97
N GLY A 94 5.59 14.97 -8.32
CA GLY A 94 5.21 15.22 -9.71
C GLY A 94 4.75 13.98 -10.50
N GLY A 95 4.59 12.82 -9.86
CA GLY A 95 3.99 11.64 -10.50
C GLY A 95 2.54 11.90 -10.93
N MET A 96 2.10 11.25 -12.01
CA MET A 96 0.73 11.46 -12.54
C MET A 96 -0.32 11.11 -11.48
N PRO A 97 -1.38 11.92 -11.29
CA PRO A 97 -2.41 11.70 -10.26
C PRO A 97 -3.02 10.29 -10.30
#